data_AF-A0A183EDL4-F1
#
_entry.id   AF-A0A183EDL4-F1
#
_cell.length_a   1.000
_cell.length_b   1.000
_cell.length_c   1.000
_cell.angle_alpha   90.00
_cell.angle_beta   90.00
_cell.angle_gamma   90.00
#
_symmetry.space_group_name_H-M   'P 1'
#
loop_
_entity.id
_entity.type
_entity.pdbx_description
1 polymer ?
#
loop_
_entity_poly.entity_id
_entity_poly.type
_entity_poly.pdbx_seq_one_letter_code
_entity_poly.pdbx_strand_id
1 'polypeptide(L)'
;MIPNHWYRTNGEPFNHVDAAFTLAYAVIMLNTDQHNPQVRRNQRPMQAECFKRNLSGTNGGQDFDQEMLDQMYDAIRNEEIVMPAEQVGIVKENYLWKVLLRRGETSEGEFIHAPAGWNDHDLFGIIWGPASAALSFVFDKSGREIILQRALNGYRKCASIAAHYGMSDVFDNLVIHLCKFSTLMSTTEGNTGQNLEMQRGGVVQEDFCQTAEQIAIAFGENTKAQMAAKAMFQLVHAHGDILREGWKNVLDCIVRLFFARLLPGAITEVEDFVDPKGWVSIQRLRPP
;
A
#
# COMPACT_ATOMS: atom_id res chain seq x y z
N MET A 1 41.55 3.16 10.94
CA MET A 1 41.28 1.93 11.72
C MET A 1 41.41 0.66 10.88
N ILE A 2 40.81 0.57 9.68
CA ILE A 2 40.83 -0.66 8.86
C ILE A 2 42.25 -1.05 8.39
N PRO A 3 43.08 -0.16 7.81
CA PRO A 3 44.40 -0.58 7.31
C PRO A 3 45.39 -0.90 8.43
N ASN A 4 45.33 -0.21 9.57
CA ASN A 4 46.09 -0.56 10.78
C ASN A 4 45.73 -1.95 11.32
N HIS A 5 44.44 -2.27 11.34
CA HIS A 5 43.97 -3.57 11.80
C HIS A 5 44.38 -4.67 10.81
N TRP A 6 44.18 -4.45 9.51
CA TRP A 6 44.60 -5.38 8.46
C TRP A 6 46.11 -5.64 8.49
N TYR A 7 46.93 -4.59 8.63
CA TYR A 7 48.39 -4.69 8.69
C TYR A 7 48.85 -5.62 9.81
N ARG A 8 48.29 -5.44 11.01
CA ARG A 8 48.64 -6.27 12.19
C ARG A 8 48.11 -7.71 12.06
N THR A 9 46.90 -7.90 11.56
CA THR A 9 46.29 -9.24 11.44
C THR A 9 46.99 -10.12 10.39
N ASN A 10 47.61 -9.51 9.37
CA ASN A 10 48.33 -10.23 8.32
C ASN A 10 49.84 -10.35 8.57
N GLY A 11 50.30 -10.12 9.81
CA GLY A 11 51.71 -10.31 10.19
C GLY A 11 52.66 -9.25 9.62
N GLU A 12 52.18 -8.01 9.47
CA GLU A 12 52.99 -6.85 9.04
C GLU A 12 53.69 -7.06 7.69
N PRO A 13 52.94 -7.39 6.61
CA PRO A 13 53.52 -7.81 5.33
C PRO A 13 54.20 -6.66 4.55
N PHE A 14 54.04 -5.41 5.00
CA PHE A 14 54.57 -4.22 4.36
C PHE A 14 55.58 -3.50 5.26
N ASN A 15 56.46 -2.70 4.67
CA ASN A 15 57.54 -2.04 5.40
C ASN A 15 57.08 -0.86 6.26
N HIS A 16 55.87 -0.35 6.02
CA HIS A 16 55.31 0.75 6.80
C HIS A 16 53.79 0.63 6.92
N VAL A 17 53.24 1.09 8.06
CA VAL A 17 51.81 1.08 8.33
C VAL A 17 51.02 1.90 7.29
N ASP A 18 51.61 3.01 6.83
CA ASP A 18 51.03 3.90 5.80
C ASP A 18 51.01 3.29 4.38
N ALA A 19 51.82 2.25 4.13
CA ALA A 19 51.84 1.56 2.85
C ALA A 19 50.48 0.89 2.57
N ALA A 20 49.88 0.27 3.60
CA ALA A 20 48.56 -0.36 3.50
C ALA A 20 47.46 0.68 3.21
N PHE A 21 47.55 1.88 3.78
CA PHE A 21 46.59 2.95 3.48
C PHE A 21 46.72 3.42 2.03
N THR A 22 47.95 3.69 1.58
CA THR A 22 48.23 4.15 0.22
C THR A 22 47.75 3.11 -0.81
N LEU A 23 48.04 1.84 -0.57
CA LEU A 23 47.59 0.73 -1.42
C LEU A 23 46.06 0.64 -1.46
N ALA A 24 45.38 0.74 -0.31
CA ALA A 24 43.91 0.70 -0.26
C ALA A 24 43.26 1.85 -1.08
N TYR A 25 43.80 3.07 -1.00
CA TYR A 25 43.34 4.18 -1.83
C TYR A 25 43.59 3.95 -3.31
N ALA A 26 44.76 3.40 -3.67
CA ALA A 26 45.08 3.06 -5.05
C ALA A 26 44.13 2.00 -5.61
N VAL A 27 43.75 1.00 -4.81
CA VAL A 27 42.74 -0.01 -5.18
C VAL A 27 41.37 0.62 -5.43
N ILE A 28 40.91 1.52 -4.55
CA ILE A 28 39.61 2.22 -4.72
C ILE A 28 39.61 3.08 -6.00
N MET A 29 40.70 3.81 -6.24
CA MET A 29 40.85 4.62 -7.45
C MET A 29 40.90 3.75 -8.72
N LEU A 30 41.61 2.63 -8.68
CA LEU A 30 41.66 1.68 -9.78
C LEU A 30 40.28 1.08 -10.07
N ASN A 31 39.53 0.66 -9.04
CA ASN A 31 38.16 0.14 -9.22
C ASN A 31 37.26 1.17 -9.92
N THR A 32 37.34 2.44 -9.48
CA THR A 32 36.59 3.55 -10.09
C THR A 32 37.04 3.78 -11.54
N ASP A 33 38.33 3.77 -11.82
CA ASP A 33 38.88 3.98 -13.17
C ASP A 33 38.49 2.86 -14.15
N GLN A 34 38.54 1.59 -13.72
CA GLN A 34 38.23 0.44 -14.58
C GLN A 34 36.74 0.28 -14.87
N HIS A 35 35.87 0.59 -13.90
CA HIS A 35 34.44 0.25 -13.98
C HIS A 35 33.49 1.44 -14.11
N ASN A 36 33.89 2.66 -13.74
CA ASN A 36 33.01 3.82 -13.85
C ASN A 36 32.87 4.31 -15.32
N PRO A 37 31.66 4.25 -15.91
CA PRO A 37 31.44 4.66 -17.30
C PRO A 37 31.76 6.15 -17.57
N GLN A 38 31.61 7.02 -16.56
CA GLN A 38 31.88 8.45 -16.70
C GLN A 38 33.38 8.74 -16.84
N VAL A 39 34.23 7.99 -16.13
CA VAL A 39 35.69 8.12 -16.21
C VAL A 39 36.18 7.62 -17.56
N ARG A 40 35.68 6.45 -18.00
CA ARG A 40 36.03 5.85 -19.30
C ARG A 40 35.65 6.69 -20.52
N ARG A 41 34.64 7.57 -20.37
CA ARG A 41 34.26 8.53 -21.43
C ARG A 41 35.31 9.64 -21.60
N ASN A 42 35.99 10.02 -20.52
CA ASN A 42 36.89 11.17 -20.49
C ASN A 42 38.36 10.77 -20.65
N GLN A 43 38.76 9.58 -20.20
CA GLN A 43 40.14 9.11 -20.20
C GLN A 43 40.22 7.61 -20.49
N ARG A 44 41.37 7.15 -21.00
CA ARG A 44 41.63 5.71 -21.16
C ARG A 44 41.91 5.09 -19.79
N PRO A 45 41.35 3.90 -19.49
CA PRO A 45 41.64 3.19 -18.25
C PRO A 45 43.14 3.00 -18.03
N MET A 46 43.57 3.13 -16.79
CA MET A 46 44.94 2.90 -16.35
C MET A 46 45.37 1.49 -16.71
N GLN A 47 46.59 1.34 -17.23
CA GLN A 47 47.21 0.03 -17.52
C GLN A 47 47.97 -0.50 -16.30
N ALA A 48 48.21 -1.81 -16.24
CA ALA A 48 48.93 -2.46 -15.15
C ALA A 48 50.31 -1.83 -14.87
N GLU A 49 51.08 -1.49 -15.92
CA GLU A 49 52.38 -0.82 -15.75
C GLU A 49 52.25 0.58 -15.12
N CYS A 50 51.20 1.33 -15.47
CA CYS A 50 50.92 2.63 -14.87
C CYS A 50 50.55 2.47 -13.38
N PHE A 51 49.75 1.45 -13.04
CA PHE A 51 49.41 1.15 -11.65
C PHE A 51 50.65 0.83 -10.81
N LYS A 52 51.55 -0.03 -11.33
CA LYS A 52 52.83 -0.36 -10.69
C LYS A 52 53.72 0.87 -10.52
N ARG A 53 53.84 1.70 -11.55
CA ARG A 53 54.62 2.95 -11.48
C ARG A 53 54.05 3.94 -10.47
N ASN A 54 52.73 4.06 -10.36
CA ASN A 54 52.09 4.96 -9.42
C ASN A 54 52.30 4.54 -7.95
N LEU A 55 52.55 3.26 -7.70
CA LEU A 55 52.80 2.70 -6.38
C LEU A 55 54.29 2.55 -6.04
N SER A 56 55.19 2.89 -6.97
CA SER A 56 56.63 2.78 -6.74
C SER A 56 57.10 3.70 -5.60
N GLY A 57 57.94 3.16 -4.71
CA GLY A 57 58.48 3.85 -3.54
C GLY A 57 57.48 4.10 -2.39
N THR A 58 56.22 3.67 -2.52
CA THR A 58 55.18 3.95 -1.51
C THR A 58 55.13 2.92 -0.38
N ASN A 59 55.93 1.85 -0.45
CA ASN A 59 56.08 0.85 0.61
C ASN A 59 57.25 1.19 1.55
N GLY A 60 57.15 2.32 2.26
CA GLY A 60 58.20 2.79 3.17
C GLY A 60 59.51 3.18 2.45
N GLY A 61 59.42 3.70 1.23
CA GLY A 61 60.57 4.02 0.37
C GLY A 61 61.02 2.89 -0.55
N GLN A 62 60.41 1.71 -0.44
CA GLN A 62 60.60 0.59 -1.38
C GLN A 62 59.37 0.37 -2.25
N ASP A 63 59.51 -0.53 -3.23
CA ASP A 63 58.40 -0.98 -4.06
C ASP A 63 57.64 -2.14 -3.38
N PHE A 64 56.37 -2.31 -3.76
CA PHE A 64 55.63 -3.54 -3.45
C PHE A 64 56.09 -4.68 -4.37
N ASP A 65 55.76 -5.91 -3.98
CA ASP A 65 55.94 -7.08 -4.85
C ASP A 65 55.15 -6.89 -6.16
N GLN A 66 55.86 -7.01 -7.28
CA GLN A 66 55.31 -6.72 -8.59
C GLN A 66 54.28 -7.78 -9.02
N GLU A 67 54.50 -9.03 -8.64
CA GLU A 67 53.56 -10.12 -8.96
C GLU A 67 52.24 -9.93 -8.19
N MET A 68 52.33 -9.53 -6.92
CA MET A 68 51.16 -9.16 -6.11
C MET A 68 50.36 -8.02 -6.76
N LEU A 69 51.03 -6.97 -7.23
CA LEU A 69 50.35 -5.83 -7.87
C LEU A 69 49.67 -6.22 -9.18
N ASP A 70 50.27 -7.13 -9.96
CA ASP A 70 49.66 -7.66 -11.19
C ASP A 70 48.41 -8.48 -10.87
N GLN A 71 48.48 -9.38 -9.89
CA GLN A 71 47.32 -10.16 -9.44
C GLN A 71 46.19 -9.26 -8.93
N MET A 72 46.51 -8.24 -8.14
CA MET A 72 45.52 -7.26 -7.66
C MET A 72 44.89 -6.48 -8.81
N TYR A 73 45.68 -6.03 -9.77
CA TYR A 73 45.20 -5.29 -10.93
C TYR A 73 44.24 -6.16 -11.77
N ASP A 74 44.62 -7.39 -12.08
CA ASP A 74 43.79 -8.30 -12.87
C ASP A 74 42.51 -8.68 -12.13
N ALA A 75 42.57 -8.91 -10.82
CA ALA A 75 41.39 -9.16 -10.00
C ALA A 75 40.40 -7.99 -10.06
N ILE A 76 40.87 -6.76 -9.82
CA ILE A 76 40.03 -5.55 -9.84
C ILE A 76 39.50 -5.29 -11.24
N ARG A 77 40.28 -5.51 -12.30
CA ARG A 77 39.84 -5.30 -13.68
C ARG A 77 38.75 -6.29 -14.10
N ASN A 78 38.85 -7.53 -13.66
CA ASN A 78 37.92 -8.60 -14.05
C ASN A 78 36.66 -8.65 -13.17
N GLU A 79 36.79 -8.33 -11.88
CA GLU A 79 35.69 -8.36 -10.90
C GLU A 79 35.55 -6.99 -10.23
N GLU A 80 34.43 -6.31 -10.51
CA GLU A 80 34.12 -5.01 -9.92
C GLU A 80 33.85 -5.14 -8.42
N ILE A 81 34.51 -4.31 -7.61
CA ILE A 81 34.22 -4.20 -6.18
C ILE A 81 32.97 -3.34 -6.01
N VAL A 82 31.82 -4.00 -5.82
CA VAL A 82 30.52 -3.34 -5.60
C VAL A 82 30.08 -3.49 -4.14
N MET A 83 29.65 -2.39 -3.52
CA MET A 83 29.14 -2.43 -2.15
C MET A 83 27.87 -3.31 -2.07
N PRO A 84 27.72 -4.15 -1.03
CA PRO A 84 26.54 -5.02 -0.93
C PRO A 84 25.19 -4.27 -0.95
N ALA A 85 25.16 -3.00 -0.52
CA ALA A 85 23.97 -2.15 -0.57
C ALA A 85 23.56 -1.72 -2.01
N GLU A 86 24.52 -1.69 -2.93
CA GLU A 86 24.37 -1.27 -4.33
C GLU A 86 24.06 -2.46 -5.26
N GLN A 87 24.25 -3.69 -4.77
CA GLN A 87 23.88 -4.91 -5.47
C GLN A 87 22.37 -5.13 -5.49
N VAL A 88 21.88 -6.12 -6.26
CA VAL A 88 20.45 -6.43 -6.41
C VAL A 88 20.17 -7.85 -5.94
N GLY A 89 18.92 -8.12 -5.52
CA GLY A 89 18.46 -9.45 -5.12
C GLY A 89 19.01 -9.91 -3.77
N ILE A 90 19.26 -11.22 -3.66
CA ILE A 90 19.56 -11.92 -2.41
C ILE A 90 20.78 -11.32 -1.67
N VAL A 91 21.79 -10.81 -2.38
CA VAL A 91 22.98 -10.24 -1.73
C VAL A 91 22.64 -8.98 -0.96
N LYS A 92 21.85 -8.07 -1.56
CA LYS A 92 21.37 -6.86 -0.89
C LYS A 92 20.46 -7.20 0.27
N GLU A 93 19.54 -8.13 0.08
CA GLU A 93 18.62 -8.57 1.14
C GLU A 93 19.37 -9.13 2.35
N ASN A 94 20.35 -10.02 2.12
CA ASN A 94 21.19 -10.57 3.17
C ASN A 94 22.03 -9.51 3.87
N TYR A 95 22.54 -8.52 3.14
CA TYR A 95 23.26 -7.40 3.72
C TYR A 95 22.36 -6.56 4.62
N LEU A 96 21.19 -6.15 4.14
CA LEU A 96 20.21 -5.38 4.92
C LEU A 96 19.77 -6.13 6.17
N TRP A 97 19.56 -7.44 6.08
CA TRP A 97 19.24 -8.28 7.23
C TRP A 97 20.36 -8.27 8.29
N LYS A 98 21.62 -8.42 7.87
CA LYS A 98 22.78 -8.34 8.79
C LYS A 98 22.89 -6.97 9.44
N VAL A 99 22.63 -5.89 8.70
CA VAL A 99 22.60 -4.53 9.25
C VAL A 99 21.49 -4.40 10.30
N LEU A 100 20.30 -4.93 10.01
CA LEU A 100 19.18 -4.93 10.96
C LEU A 100 19.52 -5.71 12.24
N LEU A 101 20.13 -6.89 12.12
CA LEU A 101 20.54 -7.69 13.27
C LEU A 101 21.55 -6.94 14.14
N ARG A 102 22.58 -6.32 13.53
CA ARG A 102 23.55 -5.49 14.27
C ARG A 102 22.89 -4.30 14.94
N ARG A 103 21.93 -3.66 14.27
CA ARG A 103 21.15 -2.55 14.85
C ARG A 103 20.33 -3.05 16.05
N GLY A 104 19.79 -4.26 15.96
CA GLY A 104 19.09 -4.95 17.04
C GLY A 104 19.96 -5.28 18.25
N GLU A 105 21.28 -5.40 18.09
CA GLU A 105 22.22 -5.56 19.21
C GLU A 105 22.53 -4.23 19.91
N THR A 106 22.16 -3.09 19.32
CA THR A 106 22.33 -1.78 19.94
C THR A 106 21.14 -1.43 20.84
N SER A 107 21.21 -0.30 21.55
CA SER A 107 20.08 0.26 22.33
C SER A 107 18.82 0.48 21.50
N GLU A 108 18.93 0.61 20.17
CA GLU A 108 17.77 0.71 19.28
C GLU A 108 17.00 -0.61 19.12
N GLY A 109 17.59 -1.75 19.50
CA GLY A 109 16.95 -3.06 19.52
C GLY A 109 16.30 -3.43 20.85
N GLU A 110 16.29 -2.53 21.83
CA GLU A 110 15.67 -2.77 23.12
C GLU A 110 14.14 -2.84 22.98
N PHE A 111 13.58 -4.02 23.23
CA PHE A 111 12.14 -4.22 23.19
C PHE A 111 11.51 -3.70 24.49
N ILE A 112 10.74 -2.63 24.37
CA ILE A 112 9.93 -2.13 25.49
C ILE A 112 8.64 -2.95 25.56
N HIS A 113 8.47 -3.68 26.65
CA HIS A 113 7.20 -4.34 26.95
C HIS A 113 6.15 -3.29 27.30
N ALA A 114 5.33 -2.92 26.33
CA ALA A 114 4.15 -2.10 26.56
C ALA A 114 3.03 -2.96 27.19
N PRO A 115 2.35 -2.47 28.24
CA PRO A 115 1.06 -3.00 28.69
C PRO A 115 0.10 -3.25 27.52
N ALA A 116 -0.65 -4.36 27.60
CA ALA A 116 -1.64 -4.71 26.58
C ALA A 116 -2.66 -3.58 26.40
N GLY A 117 -2.94 -3.18 25.16
CA GLY A 117 -3.93 -2.15 24.84
C GLY A 117 -3.40 -0.72 24.80
N TRP A 118 -2.16 -0.43 25.21
CA TRP A 118 -1.67 0.95 25.30
C TRP A 118 -1.65 1.63 23.92
N ASN A 119 -1.09 0.96 22.91
CA ASN A 119 -0.89 1.55 21.59
C ASN A 119 -1.89 1.04 20.55
N ASP A 120 -2.91 0.28 20.95
CA ASP A 120 -3.83 -0.38 20.02
C ASP A 120 -4.62 0.62 19.17
N HIS A 121 -5.00 1.76 19.76
CA HIS A 121 -5.64 2.87 19.05
C HIS A 121 -4.75 3.42 17.94
N ASP A 122 -3.50 3.75 18.27
CA ASP A 122 -2.57 4.39 17.33
C ASP A 122 -2.10 3.39 16.26
N LEU A 123 -1.87 2.13 16.66
CA LEU A 123 -1.57 1.03 15.74
C LEU A 123 -2.71 0.82 14.75
N PHE A 124 -3.95 0.78 15.24
CA PHE A 124 -5.11 0.67 14.36
C PHE A 124 -5.24 1.90 13.47
N GLY A 125 -5.00 3.11 14.00
CA GLY A 125 -4.92 4.39 13.28
C GLY A 125 -4.01 4.36 12.05
N ILE A 126 -2.90 3.63 12.12
CA ILE A 126 -1.95 3.47 11.01
C ILE A 126 -2.41 2.38 10.03
N ILE A 127 -3.01 1.30 10.53
CA ILE A 127 -3.26 0.07 9.76
C ILE A 127 -4.63 0.07 9.06
N TRP A 128 -5.64 0.76 9.61
CA TRP A 128 -7.03 0.66 9.11
C TRP A 128 -7.17 1.13 7.65
N GLY A 129 -6.42 2.15 7.23
CA GLY A 129 -6.45 2.68 5.86
C GLY A 129 -6.03 1.62 4.84
N PRO A 130 -4.78 1.13 4.88
CA PRO A 130 -4.33 0.04 4.01
C PRO A 130 -5.17 -1.23 4.12
N ALA A 131 -5.61 -1.60 5.33
CA ALA A 131 -6.45 -2.77 5.54
C ALA A 131 -7.81 -2.62 4.86
N SER A 132 -8.49 -1.48 5.01
CA SER A 132 -9.77 -1.21 4.36
C SER A 132 -9.63 -1.16 2.84
N ALA A 133 -8.55 -0.58 2.31
CA ALA A 133 -8.27 -0.57 0.88
C ALA A 133 -8.08 -1.99 0.32
N ALA A 134 -7.35 -2.85 1.03
CA ALA A 134 -7.18 -4.25 0.65
C ALA A 134 -8.52 -5.01 0.70
N LEU A 135 -9.33 -4.80 1.74
CA LEU A 135 -10.67 -5.39 1.85
C LEU A 135 -11.60 -4.92 0.72
N SER A 136 -11.59 -3.62 0.41
CA SER A 136 -12.31 -3.05 -0.74
C SER A 136 -11.87 -3.68 -2.06
N PHE A 137 -10.57 -3.80 -2.29
CA PHE A 137 -10.04 -4.38 -3.53
C PHE A 137 -10.42 -5.86 -3.68
N VAL A 138 -10.28 -6.64 -2.61
CA VAL A 138 -10.67 -8.06 -2.59
C VAL A 138 -12.18 -8.20 -2.80
N PHE A 139 -12.98 -7.36 -2.15
CA PHE A 139 -14.43 -7.35 -2.35
C PHE A 139 -14.79 -6.97 -3.79
N ASP A 140 -14.10 -5.98 -4.37
CA ASP A 140 -14.37 -5.52 -5.73
C ASP A 140 -14.02 -6.58 -6.79
N LYS A 141 -12.83 -7.17 -6.72
CA LYS A 141 -12.32 -8.09 -7.75
C LYS A 141 -12.80 -9.52 -7.61
N SER A 142 -13.33 -9.92 -6.47
CA SER A 142 -13.79 -11.29 -6.26
C SER A 142 -15.24 -11.48 -6.73
N GLY A 143 -15.48 -12.61 -7.40
CA GLY A 143 -16.83 -13.12 -7.72
C GLY A 143 -17.25 -14.34 -6.90
N ARG A 144 -16.37 -14.82 -6.00
CA ARG A 144 -16.64 -16.01 -5.17
C ARG A 144 -17.25 -15.59 -3.85
N GLU A 145 -18.44 -16.11 -3.54
CA GLU A 145 -19.19 -15.80 -2.32
C GLU A 145 -18.36 -16.00 -1.04
N ILE A 146 -17.58 -17.07 -0.94
CA ILE A 146 -16.73 -17.34 0.23
C ILE A 146 -15.72 -16.21 0.48
N ILE A 147 -15.15 -15.65 -0.59
CA ILE A 147 -14.16 -14.56 -0.49
C ILE A 147 -14.88 -13.27 -0.07
N LEU A 148 -16.05 -13.00 -0.66
CA LEU A 148 -16.89 -11.86 -0.29
C LEU A 148 -17.30 -11.92 1.19
N GLN A 149 -17.74 -13.08 1.69
CA GLN A 149 -18.08 -13.28 3.11
C GLN A 149 -16.87 -13.02 4.02
N ARG A 150 -15.68 -13.50 3.65
CA ARG A 150 -14.45 -13.25 4.41
C ARG A 150 -14.07 -11.77 4.43
N ALA A 151 -14.20 -11.07 3.29
CA ALA A 151 -13.96 -9.63 3.22
C ALA A 151 -14.95 -8.87 4.10
N LEU A 152 -16.24 -9.20 4.06
CA LEU A 152 -17.27 -8.59 4.92
C LEU A 152 -17.04 -8.87 6.40
N ASN A 153 -16.55 -10.06 6.76
CA ASN A 153 -16.14 -10.34 8.13
C ASN A 153 -14.95 -9.44 8.56
N GLY A 154 -14.02 -9.17 7.64
CA GLY A 154 -12.98 -8.16 7.83
C GLY A 154 -13.55 -6.77 8.14
N TYR A 155 -14.52 -6.32 7.33
CA TYR A 155 -15.25 -5.07 7.58
C TYR A 155 -15.90 -5.03 8.97
N ARG A 156 -16.55 -6.11 9.40
CA ARG A 156 -17.14 -6.19 10.75
C ARG A 156 -16.11 -6.09 11.86
N LYS A 157 -14.96 -6.73 11.71
CA LYS A 157 -13.87 -6.64 12.69
C LYS A 157 -13.29 -5.22 12.75
N CYS A 158 -13.02 -4.60 11.60
CA CYS A 158 -12.56 -3.20 11.55
C CYS A 158 -13.59 -2.26 12.19
N ALA A 159 -14.87 -2.46 11.91
CA ALA A 159 -15.95 -1.67 12.49
C ALA A 159 -16.07 -1.85 14.01
N SER A 160 -15.90 -3.08 14.52
CA SER A 160 -15.92 -3.36 15.96
C SER A 160 -14.75 -2.71 16.70
N ILE A 161 -13.56 -2.67 16.09
CA ILE A 161 -12.38 -2.01 16.67
C ILE A 161 -12.57 -0.50 16.65
N ALA A 162 -13.00 0.06 15.52
CA ALA A 162 -13.32 1.48 15.41
C ALA A 162 -14.39 1.89 16.43
N ALA A 163 -15.40 1.04 16.65
CA ALA A 163 -16.45 1.29 17.62
C ALA A 163 -15.93 1.28 19.06
N HIS A 164 -15.08 0.30 19.42
CA HIS A 164 -14.47 0.21 20.75
C HIS A 164 -13.65 1.47 21.10
N TYR A 165 -12.95 2.04 20.13
CA TYR A 165 -12.13 3.23 20.33
C TYR A 165 -12.82 4.56 19.98
N GLY A 166 -14.09 4.53 19.55
CA GLY A 166 -14.84 5.75 19.19
C GLY A 166 -14.33 6.47 17.93
N MET A 167 -13.70 5.74 17.00
CA MET A 167 -13.14 6.29 15.76
C MET A 167 -14.23 6.45 14.69
N SER A 168 -14.96 7.57 14.75
CA SER A 168 -16.09 7.83 13.85
C SER A 168 -15.68 7.96 12.38
N ASP A 169 -14.50 8.54 12.11
CA ASP A 169 -13.93 8.69 10.78
C ASP A 169 -13.68 7.33 10.10
N VAL A 170 -13.10 6.37 10.84
CA VAL A 170 -12.85 5.02 10.33
C VAL A 170 -14.17 4.32 10.05
N PHE A 171 -15.12 4.40 10.99
CA PHE A 171 -16.42 3.76 10.85
C PHE A 171 -17.22 4.33 9.67
N ASP A 172 -17.25 5.66 9.53
CA ASP A 172 -17.90 6.35 8.41
C ASP A 172 -17.32 5.88 7.06
N ASN A 173 -15.99 5.81 6.94
CA ASN A 173 -15.34 5.33 5.71
C ASN A 173 -15.71 3.88 5.35
N LEU A 174 -15.78 2.99 6.34
CA LEU A 174 -16.21 1.60 6.13
C LEU A 174 -17.66 1.53 5.63
N VAL A 175 -18.55 2.32 6.22
CA VAL A 175 -19.96 2.39 5.81
C VAL A 175 -20.10 2.98 4.41
N ILE A 176 -19.35 4.03 4.09
CA ILE A 176 -19.34 4.64 2.74
C ILE A 176 -18.86 3.62 1.69
N HIS A 177 -17.82 2.83 1.97
CA HIS A 177 -17.38 1.77 1.05
C HIS A 177 -18.48 0.73 0.80
N LEU A 178 -19.15 0.25 1.86
CA LEU A 178 -20.25 -0.71 1.72
C LEU A 178 -21.47 -0.11 1.00
N CYS A 179 -21.80 1.17 1.23
CA CYS A 179 -22.84 1.88 0.48
C CYS A 179 -22.49 1.97 -1.01
N LYS A 180 -21.23 2.27 -1.37
CA LYS A 180 -20.79 2.26 -2.77
C LYS A 180 -20.93 0.86 -3.40
N PHE A 181 -20.51 -0.18 -2.68
CA PHE A 181 -20.64 -1.57 -3.16
C PHE A 181 -22.07 -2.07 -3.27
N SER A 182 -23.01 -1.48 -2.52
CA SER A 182 -24.44 -1.80 -2.65
C SER A 182 -25.03 -1.35 -3.99
N THR A 183 -24.34 -0.52 -4.77
CA THR A 183 -24.78 0.07 -6.05
C THR A 183 -26.07 0.89 -5.99
N LEU A 184 -26.68 1.00 -4.79
CA LEU A 184 -27.83 1.86 -4.48
C LEU A 184 -27.44 3.35 -4.53
N MET A 185 -26.16 3.69 -4.46
CA MET A 185 -25.72 5.08 -4.54
C MET A 185 -25.52 5.60 -5.98
N SER A 186 -25.82 4.80 -7.02
CA SER A 186 -25.59 5.20 -8.42
C SER A 186 -26.59 6.28 -8.89
N THR A 187 -26.42 7.53 -8.47
CA THR A 187 -26.81 8.64 -9.35
C THR A 187 -25.86 8.58 -10.55
N THR A 188 -26.42 8.66 -11.75
CA THR A 188 -25.69 8.66 -13.02
C THR A 188 -24.78 9.89 -13.11
N GLU A 189 -23.62 9.87 -12.45
CA GLU A 189 -22.55 10.85 -12.66
C GLU A 189 -21.37 10.27 -13.46
N GLY A 190 -21.59 9.14 -14.13
CA GLY A 190 -20.62 8.51 -15.02
C GLY A 190 -21.24 8.15 -16.35
N ASN A 191 -21.39 9.12 -17.26
CA ASN A 191 -21.29 8.94 -18.71
C ASN A 191 -21.41 10.22 -19.56
N THR A 192 -21.52 11.42 -18.97
CA THR A 192 -21.53 12.69 -19.71
C THR A 192 -20.13 13.15 -20.15
N GLY A 193 -19.26 12.23 -20.57
CA GLY A 193 -17.87 12.51 -20.96
C GLY A 193 -17.38 11.84 -22.24
N GLN A 194 -18.17 10.97 -22.88
CA GLN A 194 -17.70 10.24 -24.08
C GLN A 194 -18.63 10.26 -25.30
N ASN A 195 -19.74 10.99 -25.28
CA ASN A 195 -20.56 11.18 -26.49
C ASN A 195 -20.68 12.67 -26.83
N LEU A 196 -19.59 13.24 -27.36
CA LEU A 196 -19.57 14.61 -27.91
C LEU A 196 -19.67 14.65 -29.43
N GLU A 197 -20.14 13.57 -30.08
CA GLU A 197 -20.45 13.62 -31.49
C GLU A 197 -21.79 12.95 -31.78
N MET A 198 -22.65 13.74 -32.44
CA MET A 198 -23.86 13.34 -33.16
C MET A 198 -25.19 13.43 -32.39
N GLN A 199 -25.79 14.63 -32.40
CA GLN A 199 -27.11 14.85 -33.02
C GLN A 199 -27.53 16.34 -32.96
N ARG A 200 -27.47 17.00 -34.12
CA ARG A 200 -28.29 18.18 -34.43
C ARG A 200 -29.64 17.67 -34.93
N GLY A 201 -30.70 17.86 -34.16
CA GLY A 201 -32.07 17.55 -34.56
C GLY A 201 -32.99 17.56 -33.36
N GLY A 202 -33.87 18.56 -33.29
CA GLY A 202 -34.73 18.78 -32.13
C GLY A 202 -35.69 17.63 -31.87
N VAL A 203 -35.49 16.98 -30.73
CA VAL A 203 -36.53 16.39 -29.87
C VAL A 203 -36.01 16.55 -28.45
N VAL A 204 -36.81 17.14 -27.55
CA VAL A 204 -36.52 17.15 -26.12
C VAL A 204 -36.59 15.69 -25.65
N GLN A 205 -35.44 15.06 -25.48
CA GLN A 205 -35.34 13.67 -25.02
C GLN A 205 -35.58 13.66 -23.51
N GLU A 206 -36.71 13.09 -23.09
CA GLU A 206 -37.05 12.83 -21.68
C GLU A 206 -36.10 11.77 -21.10
N ASP A 207 -34.92 12.19 -20.65
CA ASP A 207 -33.84 11.30 -20.20
C ASP A 207 -33.83 11.04 -18.68
N PHE A 208 -35.00 10.87 -18.05
CA PHE A 208 -35.07 10.51 -16.62
C PHE A 208 -36.26 9.60 -16.29
N CYS A 209 -36.05 8.28 -16.31
CA CYS A 209 -36.57 7.37 -15.29
C CYS A 209 -36.04 5.94 -15.53
N GLN A 210 -35.05 5.49 -14.77
CA GLN A 210 -35.02 4.05 -14.49
C GLN A 210 -36.30 3.77 -13.69
N THR A 211 -37.21 2.97 -14.23
CA THR A 211 -38.42 2.58 -13.50
C THR A 211 -38.00 1.93 -12.17
N ALA A 212 -38.73 2.17 -11.09
CA ALA A 212 -38.48 1.55 -9.78
C ALA A 212 -38.23 0.03 -9.87
N GLU A 213 -38.93 -0.63 -10.79
CA GLU A 213 -38.77 -2.06 -11.12
C GLU A 213 -37.40 -2.41 -11.69
N GLN A 214 -36.81 -1.57 -12.54
CA GLN A 214 -35.46 -1.81 -13.10
C GLN A 214 -34.39 -1.74 -12.02
N ILE A 215 -34.51 -0.81 -11.07
CA ILE A 215 -33.60 -0.71 -9.92
C ILE A 215 -33.75 -1.94 -9.02
N ALA A 216 -34.99 -2.37 -8.76
CA ALA A 216 -35.27 -3.55 -7.96
C ALA A 216 -34.72 -4.83 -8.60
N ILE A 217 -34.89 -5.01 -9.92
CA ILE A 217 -34.36 -6.14 -10.68
C ILE A 217 -32.84 -6.12 -10.67
N ALA A 218 -32.20 -4.99 -10.99
CA ALA A 218 -30.74 -4.88 -11.01
C ALA A 218 -30.11 -5.15 -9.63
N PHE A 219 -30.75 -4.69 -8.55
CA PHE A 219 -30.32 -5.01 -7.19
C PHE A 219 -30.58 -6.48 -6.83
N GLY A 220 -31.70 -7.04 -7.29
CA GLY A 220 -32.10 -8.44 -7.12
C GLY A 220 -31.16 -9.44 -7.80
N GLU A 221 -30.59 -9.07 -8.95
CA GLU A 221 -29.64 -9.92 -9.69
C GLU A 221 -28.21 -9.84 -9.12
N ASN A 222 -27.88 -8.75 -8.41
CA ASN A 222 -26.54 -8.53 -7.88
C ASN A 222 -26.40 -9.04 -6.43
N THR A 223 -26.04 -10.31 -6.29
CA THR A 223 -25.81 -10.94 -4.97
C THR A 223 -24.75 -10.24 -4.14
N LYS A 224 -23.70 -9.70 -4.78
CA LYS A 224 -22.63 -8.96 -4.12
C LYS A 224 -23.13 -7.63 -3.54
N ALA A 225 -23.97 -6.91 -4.29
CA ALA A 225 -24.61 -5.68 -3.81
C ALA A 225 -25.55 -5.94 -2.62
N GLN A 226 -26.32 -7.03 -2.67
CA GLN A 226 -27.18 -7.45 -1.55
C GLN A 226 -26.37 -7.78 -0.30
N MET A 227 -25.26 -8.50 -0.45
CA MET A 227 -24.36 -8.81 0.65
C MET A 227 -23.76 -7.55 1.28
N ALA A 228 -23.33 -6.58 0.45
CA ALA A 228 -22.81 -5.30 0.92
C ALA A 228 -23.88 -4.47 1.65
N ALA A 229 -25.10 -4.38 1.09
CA ALA A 229 -26.21 -3.67 1.72
C ALA A 229 -26.60 -4.31 3.07
N LYS A 230 -26.71 -5.64 3.11
CA LYS A 230 -27.01 -6.38 4.34
C LYS A 230 -25.94 -6.16 5.40
N ALA A 231 -24.67 -6.21 5.03
CA ALA A 231 -23.56 -5.94 5.95
C ALA A 231 -23.60 -4.49 6.46
N MET A 232 -23.85 -3.52 5.59
CA MET A 232 -23.98 -2.11 5.95
C MET A 232 -25.07 -1.90 7.00
N PHE A 233 -26.30 -2.37 6.74
CA PHE A 233 -27.39 -2.22 7.71
C PHE A 233 -27.12 -2.92 9.03
N GLN A 234 -26.44 -4.08 9.02
CA GLN A 234 -26.04 -4.77 10.23
C GLN A 234 -25.00 -3.99 11.04
N LEU A 235 -24.06 -3.30 10.38
CA LEU A 235 -23.08 -2.44 11.06
C LEU A 235 -23.74 -1.21 11.66
N VAL A 236 -24.60 -0.53 10.89
CA VAL A 236 -25.34 0.65 11.37
C VAL A 236 -26.26 0.28 12.53
N HIS A 237 -26.90 -0.88 12.49
CA HIS A 237 -27.73 -1.35 13.61
C HIS A 237 -26.92 -1.63 14.87
N ALA A 238 -25.71 -2.17 14.74
CA ALA A 238 -24.87 -2.54 15.89
C ALA A 238 -24.10 -1.37 16.52
N HIS A 239 -23.65 -0.41 15.70
CA HIS A 239 -22.71 0.65 16.08
C HIS A 239 -23.09 2.03 15.50
N GLY A 240 -24.39 2.26 15.26
CA GLY A 240 -24.88 3.49 14.62
C GLY A 240 -24.71 4.75 15.47
N ASP A 241 -24.42 4.61 16.77
CA ASP A 241 -24.14 5.71 17.71
C ASP A 241 -22.86 6.49 17.38
N ILE A 242 -21.90 5.80 16.74
CA ILE A 242 -20.59 6.34 16.36
C ILE A 242 -20.61 6.93 14.95
N LEU A 243 -21.60 6.58 14.14
CA LEU A 243 -21.76 7.08 12.77
C LEU A 243 -22.01 8.60 12.78
N ARG A 244 -21.32 9.31 11.88
CA ARG A 244 -21.44 10.76 11.70
C ARG A 244 -21.72 11.07 10.24
N GLU A 245 -20.69 11.29 9.43
CA GLU A 245 -20.84 11.70 8.03
C GLU A 245 -21.44 10.58 7.16
N GLY A 246 -21.30 9.32 7.57
CA GLY A 246 -21.86 8.19 6.85
C GLY A 246 -23.39 8.10 6.87
N TRP A 247 -24.09 8.80 7.77
CA TRP A 247 -25.56 8.79 7.82
C TRP A 247 -26.20 9.25 6.52
N LYS A 248 -25.59 10.20 5.81
CA LYS A 248 -26.07 10.70 4.52
C LYS A 248 -26.17 9.55 3.51
N ASN A 249 -25.09 8.77 3.36
CA ASN A 249 -25.06 7.63 2.44
C ASN A 249 -26.03 6.51 2.84
N VAL A 250 -26.24 6.30 4.13
CA VAL A 250 -27.21 5.31 4.62
C VAL A 250 -28.63 5.76 4.28
N LEU A 251 -28.97 7.03 4.52
CA LEU A 251 -30.27 7.59 4.20
C LEU A 251 -30.53 7.59 2.69
N ASP A 252 -29.54 7.94 1.87
CA ASP A 252 -29.65 7.88 0.41
C ASP A 252 -29.96 6.44 -0.06
N CYS A 253 -29.29 5.43 0.52
CA CYS A 253 -29.61 4.02 0.27
C CYS A 253 -31.06 3.67 0.67
N ILE A 254 -31.53 4.13 1.84
CA ILE A 254 -32.90 3.88 2.32
C ILE A 254 -33.94 4.54 1.39
N VAL A 255 -33.71 5.80 0.98
CA VAL A 255 -34.58 6.53 0.06
C VAL A 255 -34.66 5.81 -1.29
N ARG A 256 -33.55 5.24 -1.77
CA ARG A 256 -33.58 4.48 -3.03
C ARG A 256 -34.27 3.13 -2.89
N LEU A 257 -34.12 2.44 -1.76
CA LEU A 257 -34.91 1.24 -1.45
C LEU A 257 -36.41 1.57 -1.35
N PHE A 258 -36.75 2.75 -0.82
CA PHE A 258 -38.12 3.25 -0.80
C PHE A 258 -38.66 3.42 -2.22
N PHE A 259 -37.89 4.09 -3.10
CA PHE A 259 -38.25 4.26 -4.50
C PHE A 259 -38.40 2.91 -5.23
N ALA A 260 -37.49 1.97 -4.98
CA ALA A 260 -37.51 0.62 -5.56
C ALA A 260 -38.58 -0.31 -4.96
N ARG A 261 -39.38 0.15 -3.98
CA ARG A 261 -40.40 -0.63 -3.26
C ARG A 261 -39.85 -1.88 -2.55
N LEU A 262 -38.61 -1.80 -2.06
CA LEU A 262 -37.92 -2.89 -1.37
C LEU A 262 -37.91 -2.74 0.16
N LEU A 263 -38.50 -1.67 0.69
CA LEU A 263 -38.58 -1.46 2.14
C LEU A 263 -39.67 -2.31 2.81
N PRO A 264 -39.45 -2.79 4.05
CA PRO A 264 -40.47 -3.50 4.82
C PRO A 264 -41.68 -2.62 5.17
N GLY A 265 -42.85 -3.27 5.30
CA GLY A 265 -44.11 -2.65 5.75
C GLY A 265 -43.96 -1.82 7.03
N ALA A 266 -43.14 -2.28 7.99
CA ALA A 266 -42.88 -1.57 9.25
C ALA A 266 -42.31 -0.15 9.12
N ILE A 267 -41.73 0.21 7.96
CA ILE A 267 -41.14 1.54 7.71
C ILE A 267 -42.00 2.32 6.69
N THR A 268 -42.91 1.65 6.00
CA THR A 268 -43.76 2.25 4.94
C THR A 268 -45.21 2.43 5.36
N GLU A 269 -45.68 1.68 6.34
CA GLU A 269 -47.05 1.73 6.85
C GLU A 269 -47.07 2.63 8.09
N VAL A 270 -47.99 3.58 8.10
CA VAL A 270 -48.20 4.53 9.19
C VAL A 270 -49.61 4.33 9.72
N GLU A 271 -49.81 4.40 11.04
CA GLU A 271 -51.15 4.32 11.63
C GLU A 271 -52.02 5.46 11.10
N ASP A 272 -53.21 5.12 10.61
CA ASP A 272 -54.21 6.06 10.13
C ASP A 272 -55.49 5.85 10.94
N PHE A 273 -55.79 6.81 11.80
CA PHE A 273 -56.96 6.77 12.68
C PHE A 273 -58.28 7.14 11.96
N VAL A 274 -58.20 7.55 10.68
CA VAL A 274 -59.35 7.95 9.87
C VAL A 274 -59.71 6.88 8.84
N ASP A 275 -58.72 6.14 8.32
CA ASP A 275 -58.98 5.00 7.43
C ASP A 275 -59.52 3.80 8.24
N PRO A 276 -60.64 3.16 7.83
CA PRO A 276 -61.17 1.96 8.49
C PRO A 276 -60.19 0.77 8.54
N LYS A 277 -59.10 0.80 7.76
CA LYS A 277 -58.00 -0.18 7.84
C LYS A 277 -57.06 0.05 9.01
N GLY A 278 -57.06 1.24 9.63
CA GLY A 278 -56.20 1.60 10.75
C GLY A 278 -54.75 1.95 10.38
N TRP A 279 -54.40 1.87 9.09
CA TRP A 279 -53.05 2.19 8.59
C TRP A 279 -53.08 2.64 7.12
N VAL A 280 -52.09 3.45 6.74
CA VAL A 280 -51.87 3.95 5.38
C VAL A 280 -50.43 3.70 4.95
N SER A 281 -50.23 3.25 3.71
CA SER A 281 -48.88 3.14 3.14
C SER A 281 -48.43 4.48 2.55
N ILE A 282 -47.23 4.93 2.95
CA ILE A 282 -46.60 6.13 2.40
C ILE A 282 -46.07 5.89 0.97
N GLN A 283 -45.97 4.62 0.52
CA GLN A 283 -45.75 4.30 -0.88
C GLN A 283 -47.02 4.55 -1.68
N ARG A 284 -47.15 5.77 -2.21
CA ARG A 284 -48.25 6.11 -3.12
C ARG A 284 -48.06 5.34 -4.43
N LEU A 285 -48.88 4.31 -4.65
CA LEU A 285 -49.08 3.74 -5.97
C LEU A 285 -49.62 4.86 -6.86
N ARG A 286 -48.97 5.14 -8.01
CA ARG A 286 -49.60 5.99 -9.03
C ARG A 286 -50.95 5.34 -9.37
N PRO A 287 -52.06 6.09 -9.34
CA PRO A 287 -53.32 5.55 -9.84
C PRO A 287 -53.16 5.20 -11.32
N PRO A 288 -53.90 4.18 -11.80
CA PRO A 288 -53.88 3.76 -13.19
C PRO A 288 -54.30 4.88 -14.15
#